data_AF-A0A2H9QDG1-F1
#
_entry.id   AF-A0A2H9QDG1-F1
#
_cell.length_a   1.000
_cell.length_b   1.000
_cell.length_c   1.000
_cell.angle_alpha   90.00
_cell.angle_beta   90.00
_cell.angle_gamma   90.00
#
_symmetry.space_group_name_H-M   'P 1'
#
loop_
_entity.id
_entity.type
_entity.pdbx_description
1 polymer ?
#
loop_
_entity_poly.entity_id
_entity_poly.type
_entity_poly.pdbx_seq_one_letter_code
_entity_poly.pdbx_strand_id
1 'polypeptide(L)'
;VQPAFRDPIGFVVVEALSAQTPVLASRGVGTSDYLPAEWIADPANKNEWVAKTQKILSNLEQNARLAETTFEKEHLNIEDPYFRQAAGKLQLALKSRWPHLTNH
;
A
#
# COMPACT_ATOMS: atom_id res chain seq x y z
N VAL A 1 -8.53 -6.24 -7.91
CA VAL A 1 -8.55 -7.42 -7.01
C VAL A 1 -7.17 -8.08 -7.08
N GLN A 2 -6.48 -8.28 -5.95
CA GLN A 2 -5.14 -8.87 -5.87
C GLN A 2 -5.17 -10.14 -5.01
N PRO A 3 -5.50 -11.32 -5.58
CA PRO A 3 -5.71 -12.57 -4.82
C PRO A 3 -4.42 -13.37 -4.56
N ALA A 4 -3.25 -12.73 -4.67
CA ALA A 4 -1.97 -13.42 -4.51
C ALA A 4 -1.84 -14.07 -3.13
N PHE A 5 -1.34 -15.30 -3.05
CA PHE A 5 -1.07 -15.95 -1.76
C PHE A 5 0.13 -15.34 -1.04
N ARG A 6 1.10 -14.84 -1.82
CA ARG A 6 2.29 -14.12 -1.36
C ARG A 6 2.69 -13.09 -2.40
N ASP A 7 2.79 -11.83 -2.00
CA ASP A 7 3.34 -10.74 -2.82
C ASP A 7 3.95 -9.71 -1.88
N PRO A 8 5.28 -9.52 -1.85
CA PRO A 8 5.91 -8.68 -0.85
C PRO A 8 5.55 -7.19 -0.99
N ILE A 9 5.16 -6.72 -2.18
CA ILE A 9 5.00 -5.28 -2.44
C ILE A 9 3.63 -4.95 -3.01
N GLY A 10 3.10 -5.72 -3.96
CA GLY A 10 1.79 -5.44 -4.56
C GLY A 10 1.68 -4.06 -5.22
N PHE A 11 2.61 -3.68 -6.10
CA PHE A 11 2.61 -2.38 -6.80
C PHE A 11 1.28 -2.03 -7.49
N VAL A 12 0.57 -3.02 -8.03
CA VAL A 12 -0.76 -2.85 -8.64
C VAL A 12 -1.77 -2.21 -7.67
N VAL A 13 -1.65 -2.52 -6.37
CA VAL A 13 -2.49 -1.93 -5.33
C VAL A 13 -2.14 -0.45 -5.15
N VAL A 14 -0.85 -0.10 -5.14
CA VAL A 14 -0.40 1.30 -5.03
C VAL A 14 -0.88 2.13 -6.22
N GLU A 15 -0.76 1.59 -7.44
CA GLU A 15 -1.27 2.23 -8.67
C GLU A 15 -2.79 2.42 -8.65
N ALA A 16 -3.53 1.44 -8.15
CA ALA A 16 -4.98 1.56 -8.02
C ALA A 16 -5.37 2.63 -6.99
N LEU A 17 -4.68 2.68 -5.84
CA LEU A 17 -4.92 3.71 -4.82
C LEU A 17 -4.63 5.12 -5.35
N SER A 18 -3.56 5.31 -6.13
CA SER A 18 -3.24 6.62 -6.74
C SER A 18 -4.29 7.07 -7.76
N ALA A 19 -4.97 6.12 -8.41
CA ALA A 19 -6.11 6.37 -9.29
C ALA A 19 -7.45 6.40 -8.54
N GLN A 20 -7.44 6.56 -7.21
CA GLN A 20 -8.64 6.57 -6.36
C GLN A 20 -9.54 5.35 -6.55
N THR A 21 -8.94 4.22 -6.94
CA THR A 21 -9.67 2.99 -7.28
C THR A 21 -9.66 2.06 -6.07
N PRO A 22 -10.83 1.70 -5.53
CA PRO A 22 -10.92 0.72 -4.47
C PRO A 22 -10.31 -0.62 -4.86
N VAL A 23 -9.63 -1.24 -3.92
CA VAL A 23 -8.95 -2.52 -4.12
C VAL A 23 -9.41 -3.53 -3.09
N LEU A 24 -9.40 -4.79 -3.47
CA LEU A 24 -9.53 -5.92 -2.55
C LEU A 24 -8.26 -6.75 -2.71
N ALA A 25 -7.50 -6.89 -1.64
CA ALA A 25 -6.23 -7.59 -1.62
C ALA A 25 -6.29 -8.76 -0.64
N SER A 26 -5.40 -9.73 -0.81
CA SER A 26 -5.29 -10.82 0.16
C SER A 26 -4.50 -10.36 1.39
N ARG A 27 -4.63 -11.05 2.52
CA ARG A 27 -3.72 -10.89 3.67
C ARG A 27 -2.31 -11.45 3.45
N GLY A 28 -2.07 -12.09 2.30
CA GLY A 28 -0.75 -12.60 1.92
C GLY A 28 0.13 -11.58 1.21
N VAL A 29 -0.40 -10.38 0.93
CA VAL A 29 0.35 -9.33 0.25
C VAL A 29 0.85 -8.26 1.23
N GLY A 30 2.04 -7.71 1.01
CA GLY A 30 2.63 -6.67 1.86
C GLY A 30 1.76 -5.41 1.95
N THR A 31 0.96 -5.12 0.91
CA THR A 31 0.03 -3.99 0.95
C THR A 31 -1.08 -4.13 1.98
N SER A 32 -1.33 -5.34 2.48
CA SER A 32 -2.33 -5.56 3.52
C SER A 32 -1.97 -4.87 4.84
N ASP A 33 -0.71 -4.49 5.05
CA ASP A 33 -0.27 -3.79 6.26
C ASP A 33 -0.84 -2.36 6.38
N TYR A 34 -1.24 -1.76 5.24
CA TYR A 34 -1.67 -0.37 5.19
C TYR A 34 -3.04 -0.17 4.50
N LEU A 35 -3.65 -1.23 3.98
CA LEU A 35 -5.01 -1.18 3.46
C LEU A 35 -6.06 -1.21 4.58
N PRO A 36 -7.26 -0.65 4.33
CA PRO A 36 -8.41 -0.84 5.22
C PRO A 36 -8.73 -2.33 5.43
N ALA A 37 -9.05 -2.74 6.66
CA ALA A 37 -9.30 -4.14 7.01
C ALA A 37 -10.47 -4.76 6.22
N GLU A 38 -11.47 -3.94 5.86
CA GLU A 38 -12.58 -4.34 5.02
C GLU A 38 -12.15 -4.76 3.61
N TRP A 39 -11.00 -4.28 3.12
CA TRP A 39 -10.42 -4.53 1.80
C TRP A 39 -9.38 -5.65 1.79
N ILE A 40 -9.23 -6.37 2.91
CA ILE A 40 -8.30 -7.49 3.05
C ILE A 40 -9.11 -8.79 3.19
N ALA A 41 -8.79 -9.83 2.42
CA ALA A 41 -9.49 -11.12 2.44
C ALA A 41 -8.53 -12.32 2.57
N ASP A 42 -9.02 -13.48 3.05
CA ASP A 42 -8.27 -14.74 2.92
C ASP A 42 -8.03 -15.07 1.45
N PRO A 43 -6.78 -15.30 1.00
CA PRO A 43 -6.56 -15.81 -0.36
C PRO A 43 -7.30 -17.14 -0.65
N ALA A 44 -7.58 -17.97 0.37
CA ALA A 44 -8.27 -19.25 0.21
C ALA A 44 -9.80 -19.21 0.41
N ASN A 45 -10.37 -18.12 0.96
CA ASN A 45 -11.80 -18.04 1.27
C ASN A 45 -12.59 -17.31 0.19
N LYS A 46 -13.03 -18.05 -0.83
CA LYS A 46 -13.81 -17.50 -1.95
C LYS A 46 -15.06 -16.71 -1.51
N ASN A 47 -15.76 -17.15 -0.47
CA ASN A 47 -16.98 -16.48 -0.01
C ASN A 47 -16.69 -15.11 0.58
N GLU A 48 -15.56 -14.97 1.27
CA GLU A 48 -15.09 -13.69 1.80
C GLU A 48 -14.78 -12.70 0.66
N TRP A 49 -14.15 -13.15 -0.42
CA TRP A 49 -13.89 -12.32 -1.60
C TRP A 49 -15.18 -11.77 -2.20
N VAL A 50 -16.18 -12.63 -2.38
CA VAL A 50 -17.47 -12.24 -2.96
C VAL A 50 -18.16 -11.20 -2.06
N ALA A 51 -18.28 -11.49 -0.76
CA ALA A 51 -18.95 -10.60 0.18
C ALA A 51 -18.27 -9.22 0.27
N LYS A 52 -16.93 -9.19 0.35
CA LYS A 52 -16.17 -7.93 0.41
C LYS A 52 -16.23 -7.16 -0.91
N THR A 53 -16.16 -7.84 -2.04
CA THR A 53 -16.31 -7.20 -3.36
C THR A 53 -17.69 -6.54 -3.46
N GLN A 54 -18.75 -7.24 -3.08
CA GLN A 54 -20.11 -6.67 -3.07
C GLN A 54 -20.22 -5.44 -2.17
N LYS A 55 -19.60 -5.48 -0.98
CA LYS A 55 -19.58 -4.34 -0.05
C LYS A 55 -18.83 -3.12 -0.59
N ILE A 56 -17.73 -3.34 -1.33
CA ILE A 56 -16.99 -2.26 -2.00
C ILE A 56 -17.86 -1.66 -3.12
N LEU A 57 -18.44 -2.52 -3.96
CA LEU A 57 -19.28 -2.09 -5.09
C LEU A 57 -20.55 -1.37 -4.65
N SER A 58 -21.11 -1.69 -3.47
CA SER A 58 -22.32 -1.02 -2.97
C SER A 58 -22.07 0.42 -2.53
N ASN A 59 -20.81 0.83 -2.32
CA ASN A 59 -20.44 2.17 -1.82
C ASN A 59 -19.21 2.72 -2.57
N LEU A 60 -19.21 2.67 -3.90
CA LEU A 60 -18.03 3.01 -4.71
C LEU A 60 -17.45 4.40 -4.43
N GLU A 61 -18.28 5.43 -4.30
CA GLU A 61 -17.81 6.79 -4.06
C GLU A 61 -17.08 6.92 -2.71
N GLN A 62 -17.66 6.35 -1.65
CA GLN A 62 -17.01 6.33 -0.34
C GLN A 62 -15.68 5.57 -0.39
N ASN A 63 -15.66 4.43 -1.08
CA ASN A 63 -14.44 3.64 -1.21
C ASN A 63 -13.39 4.34 -2.07
N ALA A 64 -13.77 5.13 -3.08
CA ALA A 64 -12.83 5.92 -3.88
C ALA A 64 -12.14 6.99 -3.02
N ARG A 65 -12.91 7.69 -2.17
CA ARG A 65 -12.35 8.64 -1.19
C ARG A 65 -11.45 7.95 -0.17
N LEU A 66 -11.80 6.73 0.25
CA LEU A 66 -10.97 5.93 1.14
C LEU A 66 -9.67 5.48 0.46
N ALA A 67 -9.70 5.18 -0.84
CA ALA A 67 -8.49 4.86 -1.62
C ALA A 67 -7.53 6.05 -1.63
N GLU A 68 -8.04 7.24 -1.95
CA GLU A 68 -7.28 8.49 -1.92
C GLU A 68 -6.70 8.76 -0.53
N THR A 69 -7.54 8.71 0.51
CA THR A 69 -7.11 8.95 1.90
C THR A 69 -6.02 7.96 2.33
N THR A 70 -6.13 6.70 1.92
CA THR A 70 -5.13 5.66 2.22
C THR A 70 -3.83 5.96 1.48
N PHE A 71 -3.89 6.36 0.22
CA PHE A 71 -2.72 6.72 -0.59
C PHE A 71 -1.91 7.86 0.03
N GLU A 72 -2.60 8.89 0.51
CA GLU A 72 -1.99 10.06 1.16
C GLU A 72 -1.46 9.73 2.56
N LYS A 73 -2.28 9.08 3.40
CA LYS A 73 -1.91 8.73 4.79
C LYS A 73 -0.65 7.89 4.88
N GLU A 74 -0.47 6.99 3.93
CA GLU A 74 0.63 6.03 3.90
C GLU A 74 1.84 6.55 3.11
N HIS A 75 1.83 7.83 2.70
CA HIS A 75 2.89 8.48 1.94
C HIS A 75 3.30 7.68 0.70
N LEU A 76 2.33 7.14 -0.04
CA LEU A 76 2.61 6.26 -1.20
C LEU A 76 2.94 7.03 -2.48
N ASN A 77 2.74 8.35 -2.47
CA ASN A 77 3.21 9.22 -3.55
C ASN A 77 4.72 9.42 -3.45
N ILE A 78 5.47 9.01 -4.48
CA ILE A 78 6.93 9.18 -4.53
C ILE A 78 7.38 10.65 -4.41
N GLU A 79 6.50 11.59 -4.76
CA GLU A 79 6.76 13.02 -4.63
C GLU A 79 6.53 13.57 -3.22
N ASP A 80 6.00 12.76 -2.30
CA ASP A 80 5.75 13.14 -0.91
C ASP A 80 7.06 13.61 -0.23
N PRO A 81 7.05 14.77 0.45
CA PRO A 81 8.21 15.26 1.21
C PRO A 81 8.79 14.23 2.19
N TYR A 82 8.00 13.29 2.67
CA TYR A 82 8.42 12.15 3.48
C TYR A 82 9.61 11.40 2.86
N PHE A 83 9.57 11.09 1.55
CA PHE A 83 10.65 10.34 0.90
C PHE A 83 11.97 11.12 0.89
N ARG A 84 11.92 12.44 0.70
CA ARG A 84 13.11 13.29 0.77
C ARG A 84 13.72 13.27 2.18
N GLN A 85 12.88 13.33 3.21
CA GLN A 85 13.34 13.24 4.60
C GLN A 85 13.90 11.86 4.94
N ALA A 86 13.24 10.79 4.48
CA ALA A 86 13.68 9.41 4.69
C ALA A 86 15.04 9.17 3.99
N ALA A 87 15.20 9.62 2.75
CA ALA A 87 16.47 9.54 2.03
C ALA A 87 17.60 10.29 2.75
N GLY A 88 17.33 11.51 3.27
CA GLY A 88 18.29 12.27 4.07
C GLY A 88 18.72 11.53 5.35
N LYS A 89 17.77 10.95 6.09
CA LYS A 89 18.04 10.14 7.29
C LYS A 89 18.89 8.91 6.95
N LEU A 90 18.56 8.21 5.86
CA LEU A 90 19.33 7.06 5.40
C LEU A 90 20.76 7.47 5.04
N GLN A 91 20.94 8.57 4.31
CA GLN A 91 22.26 9.08 3.95
C GLN A 91 23.10 9.40 5.19
N LEU A 92 22.50 10.07 6.19
CA LEU A 92 23.17 10.35 7.46
C LEU A 92 23.56 9.08 8.21
N ALA A 93 22.66 8.09 8.27
CA ALA A 93 22.93 6.80 8.91
C ALA A 93 24.09 6.05 8.21
N LEU A 94 24.11 6.04 6.87
CA LEU A 94 25.18 5.44 6.08
C LEU A 94 26.52 6.14 6.33
N LYS A 95 26.54 7.48 6.33
CA LYS A 95 27.75 8.27 6.62
C LYS A 95 28.28 8.02 8.03
N SER A 96 27.39 7.94 9.02
CA SER A 96 27.77 7.66 10.40
C SER A 96 28.31 6.25 10.59
N ARG A 97 27.74 5.25 9.91
CA ARG A 97 28.09 3.84 10.11
C ARG A 97 29.26 3.38 9.25
N TRP A 98 29.40 3.93 8.05
CA TRP A 98 30.46 3.59 7.09
C TRP A 98 31.07 4.85 6.45
N PRO A 99 31.79 5.68 7.23
CA PRO A 99 32.37 6.92 6.73
C PRO A 99 33.35 6.70 5.56
N HIS A 100 34.05 5.56 5.53
CA HIS A 100 35.00 5.22 4.46
C HIS A 100 34.35 4.86 3.12
N LEU A 101 33.05 4.51 3.09
CA LEU A 101 32.30 4.24 1.85
C LEU A 101 31.60 5.49 1.30
N THR A 102 31.57 6.59 2.07
CA THR A 102 30.72 7.75 1.79
C THR A 102 31.49 9.07 1.70
N ASN A 103 32.81 9.05 1.92
CA ASN A 103 33.73 10.19 1.81
C ASN A 103 34.55 10.14 0.50
N HIS A 104 33.87 10.02 -0.64
CA HIS A 104 34.45 10.14 -1.98
C HIS A 104 33.87 11.34 -2.70
#